data_AF-A0A353E2J4-F1
#
_entry.id   AF-A0A353E2J4-F1
#
_cell.length_a   1.000
_cell.length_b   1.000
_cell.length_c   1.000
_cell.angle_alpha   90.00
_cell.angle_beta   90.00
_cell.angle_gamma   90.00
#
_symmetry.space_group_name_H-M   'P 1'
#
loop_
_entity.id
_entity.type
_entity.pdbx_description
1 polymer ?
#
loop_
_entity_poly.entity_id
_entity_poly.type
_entity_poly.pdbx_seq_one_letter_code
_entity_poly.pdbx_strand_id
1 'polypeptide(L)'
;MNSLADEMEKLGRLRREGLITQSEYEQAKQSLFEGQNQAKANYDHLLEPVKADANTWGMFIHLSQLCGYLIPVLGWIVPIAIWFLKKDLSPKIDAHGTIVLNWILSELIYGMIFFLLSFILIGWPLLILLAGLSFVYPLIGAAKASQGDIWKYPGSLNIIKLQAQTAE
;
A
#
# COMPACT_ATOMS: atom_id res chain seq x y z
N MET A 1 4.05 -4.40 32.03
CA MET A 1 3.52 -3.02 32.03
C MET A 1 2.04 -3.13 32.34
N ASN A 2 1.55 -2.36 33.30
CA ASN A 2 0.11 -2.28 33.56
C ASN A 2 -0.55 -1.54 32.38
N SER A 3 -1.75 -1.95 32.00
CA SER A 3 -2.51 -1.23 30.97
C SER A 3 -2.96 0.12 31.50
N LEU A 4 -3.26 1.07 30.61
CA LEU A 4 -3.83 2.37 31.01
C LEU A 4 -5.06 2.17 31.91
N ALA A 5 -5.90 1.18 31.60
CA ALA A 5 -7.08 0.83 32.39
C ALA A 5 -6.70 0.41 33.82
N ASP A 6 -5.66 -0.41 33.99
CA ASP A 6 -5.18 -0.85 35.30
C ASP A 6 -4.63 0.32 36.13
N GLU A 7 -3.93 1.26 35.49
CA GLU A 7 -3.43 2.48 36.16
C GLU A 7 -4.57 3.44 36.54
N MET A 8 -5.57 3.59 35.68
CA MET A 8 -6.79 4.35 36.00
C MET A 8 -7.58 3.72 37.14
N GLU A 9 -7.69 2.38 37.17
CA GLU A 9 -8.35 1.65 38.25
C GLU A 9 -7.61 1.83 39.57
N LYS A 10 -6.27 1.74 39.55
CA LYS A 10 -5.43 1.98 40.72
C LYS A 10 -5.60 3.40 41.25
N LEU A 11 -5.59 4.42 40.38
CA LEU A 11 -5.85 5.81 40.79
C LEU A 11 -7.25 5.97 41.38
N GLY A 12 -8.26 5.32 40.78
CA GLY A 12 -9.63 5.33 41.29
C GLY A 12 -9.75 4.70 42.67
N ARG A 13 -9.01 3.61 42.93
CA ARG A 13 -8.94 2.97 44.24
C ARG A 13 -8.31 3.88 45.29
N LEU A 14 -7.15 4.46 45.01
CA LEU A 14 -6.45 5.37 45.93
C LEU A 14 -7.33 6.56 46.33
N ARG A 15 -8.10 7.09 45.39
CA ARG A 15 -9.09 8.15 45.66
C ARG A 15 -10.21 7.66 46.58
N ARG A 16 -10.81 6.49 46.30
CA ARG A 16 -11.90 5.92 47.14
C ARG A 16 -11.46 5.65 48.57
N GLU A 17 -10.19 5.27 48.77
CA GLU A 17 -9.58 5.03 50.08
C GLU A 17 -9.20 6.33 50.82
N GLY A 18 -9.37 7.50 50.19
CA GLY A 18 -9.02 8.81 50.77
C GLY A 18 -7.52 9.08 50.84
N LEU A 19 -6.70 8.29 50.13
CA LEU A 19 -5.23 8.40 50.14
C LEU A 19 -4.70 9.54 49.27
N ILE A 20 -5.50 10.00 48.31
CA ILE A 20 -5.19 11.13 47.43
C ILE A 20 -6.39 12.04 47.29
N THR A 21 -6.12 13.33 47.07
CA THR A 21 -7.12 14.37 46.86
C THR A 21 -7.72 14.33 45.44
N GLN A 22 -8.83 15.04 45.22
CA GLN A 22 -9.46 15.14 43.90
C GLN A 22 -8.53 15.78 42.86
N SER A 23 -7.80 16.83 43.25
CA SER A 23 -6.85 17.52 42.39
C SER A 23 -5.68 16.62 41.99
N GLU A 24 -5.15 15.83 42.93
CA GLU A 24 -4.07 14.88 42.64
C GLU A 24 -4.55 13.75 41.73
N TYR A 25 -5.78 13.27 41.92
CA TYR A 25 -6.39 12.27 41.04
C TYR A 25 -6.55 12.80 39.60
N GLU A 26 -7.06 14.03 39.44
CA GLU A 26 -7.24 14.65 38.12
C GLU A 26 -5.89 14.92 37.42
N GLN A 27 -4.91 15.43 38.16
CA GLN A 27 -3.56 15.66 37.64
C GLN A 27 -2.87 14.36 37.21
N ALA A 28 -2.94 13.32 38.04
CA ALA A 28 -2.37 12.01 37.72
C ALA A 28 -3.09 11.38 36.51
N LYS A 29 -4.42 11.49 36.44
CA LYS A 29 -5.19 11.02 35.29
C LYS A 29 -4.74 11.72 34.00
N GLN A 30 -4.53 13.03 34.03
CA GLN A 30 -4.09 13.79 32.87
C GLN A 30 -2.67 13.40 32.41
N SER A 31 -1.73 13.23 33.34
CA SER A 31 -0.36 12.83 33.00
C SER A 31 -0.29 11.44 32.37
N LEU A 32 -1.17 10.51 32.77
CA LEU A 32 -1.29 9.19 32.13
C LEU A 32 -1.76 9.30 30.67
N PHE A 33 -2.78 10.12 30.38
CA PHE A 33 -3.24 10.32 29.00
C PHE A 33 -2.19 11.02 28.14
N GLU A 34 -1.51 12.03 28.68
CA GLU A 34 -0.42 12.71 27.98
C GLU A 34 0.74 11.76 27.68
N GLY A 35 1.15 10.95 28.67
CA GLY A 35 2.19 9.94 28.50
C GLY A 35 1.81 8.88 27.45
N GLN A 36 0.56 8.41 27.44
CA GLN A 36 0.07 7.47 26.44
C GLN A 36 0.03 8.10 25.03
N ASN A 37 -0.45 9.34 24.92
CA ASN A 37 -0.50 10.07 23.65
C ASN A 37 0.91 10.33 23.11
N GLN A 38 1.86 10.69 23.96
CA GLN A 38 3.26 10.84 23.58
C GLN A 38 3.88 9.52 23.14
N ALA A 39 3.61 8.42 23.85
CA ALA A 39 4.10 7.10 23.46
C ALA A 39 3.55 6.68 22.08
N LYS A 40 2.26 6.92 21.82
CA LYS A 40 1.65 6.68 20.50
C LYS A 40 2.27 7.56 19.42
N ALA A 41 2.43 8.86 19.66
CA ALA A 41 3.03 9.79 18.71
C ALA A 41 4.48 9.40 18.36
N ASN A 42 5.26 8.97 19.36
CA ASN A 42 6.61 8.46 19.17
C ASN A 42 6.62 7.19 18.31
N TYR A 43 5.71 6.26 18.60
CA TYR A 43 5.55 5.05 17.80
C TYR A 43 5.19 5.36 16.34
N ASP A 44 4.20 6.23 16.11
CA ASP A 44 3.79 6.64 14.77
C ASP A 44 4.96 7.30 14.02
N HIS A 45 5.71 8.21 14.66
CA HIS A 45 6.89 8.85 14.09
C HIS A 45 8.00 7.84 13.71
N LEU A 46 8.19 6.77 14.48
CA LEU A 46 9.16 5.71 14.14
C LEU A 46 8.74 4.90 12.92
N LEU A 47 7.44 4.77 12.66
CA LEU A 47 6.91 4.03 11.52
C LEU A 47 6.74 4.86 10.24
N GLU A 48 6.62 6.18 10.35
CA GLU A 48 6.51 7.09 9.20
C GLU A 48 7.56 6.83 8.09
N PRO A 49 8.88 6.74 8.38
CA PRO A 49 9.87 6.47 7.33
C PRO A 49 9.69 5.10 6.66
N VAL A 50 9.24 4.09 7.41
CA VAL A 50 8.98 2.74 6.88
C VAL A 50 7.76 2.75 5.95
N LYS A 51 6.68 3.43 6.34
CA LYS A 51 5.48 3.61 5.50
C LYS A 51 5.80 4.40 4.23
N ALA A 52 6.59 5.47 4.36
CA ALA A 52 7.04 6.28 3.24
C ALA A 52 7.91 5.46 2.25
N ASP A 53 8.79 4.60 2.76
CA ASP A 53 9.58 3.69 1.93
C ASP A 53 8.69 2.70 1.16
N ALA A 54 7.69 2.09 1.83
CA ALA A 54 6.75 1.19 1.18
C ALA A 54 5.92 1.86 0.06
N ASN A 55 5.44 3.09 0.30
CA ASN A 55 4.72 3.89 -0.70
C ASN A 55 5.62 4.21 -1.90
N THR A 56 6.88 4.56 -1.63
CA THR A 56 7.87 4.91 -2.64
C THR A 56 8.18 3.71 -3.55
N TRP A 57 8.42 2.53 -2.96
CA TRP A 57 8.62 1.32 -3.76
C TRP A 57 7.39 0.93 -4.56
N GLY A 58 6.18 1.03 -3.97
CA GLY A 58 4.94 0.83 -4.71
C GLY A 58 4.83 1.75 -5.93
N MET A 59 5.15 3.04 -5.77
CA MET A 59 5.17 4.01 -6.85
C MET A 59 6.17 3.62 -7.95
N PHE A 60 7.39 3.22 -7.59
CA PHE A 60 8.40 2.82 -8.57
C PHE A 60 8.03 1.54 -9.33
N ILE A 61 7.41 0.57 -8.68
CA ILE A 61 6.89 -0.63 -9.35
C ILE A 61 5.93 -0.20 -10.46
N HIS A 62 4.97 0.69 -10.19
CA HIS A 62 4.04 1.18 -11.22
C HIS A 62 4.75 1.98 -12.32
N LEU A 63 5.56 2.99 -11.97
CA LEU A 63 6.22 3.86 -12.96
C LEU A 63 7.20 3.11 -13.86
N SER A 64 7.86 2.08 -13.35
CA SER A 64 8.83 1.30 -14.12
C SER A 64 8.22 0.55 -15.31
N GLN A 65 6.90 0.33 -15.33
CA GLN A 65 6.20 -0.18 -16.52
C GLN A 65 6.42 0.74 -17.74
N LEU A 66 6.58 2.05 -17.52
CA LEU A 66 6.79 3.02 -18.60
C LEU A 66 8.16 2.89 -19.28
N CYS A 67 9.10 2.12 -18.71
CA CYS A 67 10.34 1.77 -19.40
C CYS A 67 10.09 1.02 -20.72
N GLY A 68 8.92 0.40 -20.86
CA GLY A 68 8.45 -0.24 -22.11
C GLY A 68 8.40 0.71 -23.31
N TYR A 69 8.18 2.02 -23.09
CA TYR A 69 8.15 3.00 -24.19
C TYR A 69 9.55 3.37 -24.71
N LEU A 70 10.60 3.07 -23.94
CA LEU A 70 11.99 3.21 -24.40
C LEU A 70 12.46 1.93 -25.07
N ILE A 71 12.26 0.80 -24.38
CA ILE A 71 12.59 -0.55 -24.85
C ILE A 71 11.42 -1.45 -24.48
N PRO A 72 10.66 -1.99 -25.45
CA PRO A 72 9.38 -2.69 -25.19
C PRO A 72 9.42 -3.70 -24.04
N VAL A 73 10.47 -4.53 -23.98
CA VAL A 73 10.60 -5.61 -22.99
C VAL A 73 10.87 -5.08 -21.56
N LEU A 74 11.44 -3.89 -21.40
CA LEU A 74 11.74 -3.34 -20.07
C LEU A 74 10.48 -2.99 -19.28
N GLY A 75 9.36 -2.71 -19.95
CA GLY A 75 8.08 -2.46 -19.29
C GLY A 75 7.52 -3.68 -18.54
N TRP A 76 8.06 -4.87 -18.81
CA TRP A 76 7.72 -6.11 -18.09
C TRP A 76 8.80 -6.48 -17.09
N ILE A 77 10.07 -6.41 -17.48
CA ILE A 77 11.18 -6.92 -16.65
C ILE A 77 11.44 -6.02 -15.44
N VAL A 78 11.53 -4.70 -15.64
CA VAL A 78 11.91 -3.76 -14.58
C VAL A 78 10.93 -3.77 -13.39
N PRO A 79 9.60 -3.64 -13.58
CA PRO A 79 8.66 -3.70 -12.46
C PRO A 79 8.71 -5.02 -11.69
N ILE A 80 8.84 -6.13 -12.41
CA ILE A 80 8.93 -7.47 -11.81
C ILE A 80 10.24 -7.61 -11.02
N ALA A 81 11.36 -7.15 -11.56
CA ALA A 81 12.64 -7.17 -10.86
C ALA A 81 12.60 -6.35 -9.57
N ILE A 82 12.06 -5.12 -9.62
CA ILE A 82 11.87 -4.28 -8.43
C ILE A 82 11.00 -5.00 -7.40
N TRP A 83 9.87 -5.56 -7.84
CA TRP A 83 8.96 -6.28 -6.96
C TRP A 83 9.64 -7.47 -6.27
N PHE A 84 10.32 -8.35 -7.02
CA PHE A 84 11.01 -9.51 -6.43
C PHE A 84 12.08 -9.11 -5.41
N LEU A 85 12.78 -8.00 -5.63
CA LEU A 85 13.81 -7.50 -4.72
C LEU A 85 13.24 -6.86 -3.44
N LYS A 86 11.96 -6.44 -3.45
CA LYS A 86 11.37 -5.59 -2.41
C LYS A 86 10.13 -6.16 -1.74
N LYS A 87 9.50 -7.18 -2.31
CA LYS A 87 8.23 -7.76 -1.84
C LYS A 87 8.26 -8.20 -0.37
N ASP A 88 9.39 -8.73 0.09
CA ASP A 88 9.53 -9.27 1.44
C ASP A 88 9.71 -8.18 2.51
N LEU A 89 9.85 -6.91 2.10
CA LEU A 89 9.99 -5.77 3.02
C LEU A 89 8.64 -5.27 3.56
N SER A 90 7.56 -5.44 2.81
CA SER A 90 6.23 -5.00 3.23
C SER A 90 5.13 -5.70 2.43
N PRO A 91 4.05 -6.18 3.08
CA PRO A 91 2.86 -6.68 2.39
C PRO A 91 2.26 -5.68 1.40
N LYS A 92 2.46 -4.38 1.64
CA LYS A 92 2.02 -3.31 0.74
C LYS A 92 2.80 -3.30 -0.58
N ILE A 93 4.12 -3.48 -0.52
CA ILE A 93 4.96 -3.57 -1.71
C ILE A 93 4.57 -4.82 -2.51
N ASP A 94 4.34 -5.94 -1.81
CA ASP A 94 3.91 -7.17 -2.45
C ASP A 94 2.55 -7.03 -3.16
N ALA A 95 1.61 -6.30 -2.56
CA ALA A 95 0.33 -5.98 -3.16
C ALA A 95 0.46 -5.16 -4.46
N HIS A 96 1.29 -4.12 -4.48
CA HIS A 96 1.53 -3.32 -5.70
C HIS A 96 2.16 -4.16 -6.81
N GLY A 97 3.16 -4.97 -6.48
CA GLY A 97 3.78 -5.87 -7.44
C GLY A 97 2.83 -6.93 -7.99
N THR A 98 1.98 -7.50 -7.15
CA THR A 98 0.95 -8.46 -7.58
C THR A 98 -0.05 -7.81 -8.54
N ILE A 99 -0.46 -6.56 -8.28
CA ILE A 99 -1.35 -5.81 -9.18
C ILE A 99 -0.70 -5.59 -10.54
N VAL A 100 0.57 -5.17 -10.55
CA VAL A 100 1.32 -4.93 -11.79
C VAL A 100 1.57 -6.22 -12.55
N LEU A 101 1.90 -7.34 -11.88
CA LEU A 101 2.07 -8.62 -12.56
C LEU A 101 0.75 -9.11 -13.17
N ASN A 102 -0.35 -9.02 -12.43
CA ASN A 102 -1.68 -9.35 -12.97
C ASN A 102 -2.01 -8.51 -14.20
N TRP A 103 -1.67 -7.22 -14.20
CA TRP A 103 -1.86 -6.37 -15.38
C TRP A 103 -0.97 -6.78 -16.55
N ILE A 104 0.33 -7.02 -16.33
CA ILE A 104 1.26 -7.46 -17.40
C ILE A 104 0.73 -8.75 -18.06
N LEU A 105 0.30 -9.72 -17.26
CA LEU A 105 -0.26 -10.96 -17.81
C LEU A 105 -1.58 -10.70 -18.56
N SER A 106 -2.43 -9.80 -18.04
CA SER A 106 -3.68 -9.42 -18.71
C SER A 106 -3.41 -8.71 -20.04
N GLU A 107 -2.49 -7.75 -20.08
CA GLU A 107 -2.15 -7.01 -21.29
C GLU A 107 -1.54 -7.93 -22.36
N LEU A 108 -0.73 -8.93 -21.96
CA LEU A 108 -0.19 -9.93 -22.87
C LEU A 108 -1.29 -10.80 -23.49
N ILE A 109 -2.26 -11.25 -22.68
CA ILE A 109 -3.40 -12.04 -23.14
C ILE A 109 -4.28 -11.20 -24.08
N TYR A 110 -4.65 -9.99 -23.66
CA TYR A 110 -5.48 -9.08 -24.47
C TYR A 110 -4.77 -8.68 -25.75
N GLY A 111 -3.48 -8.34 -25.68
CA GLY A 111 -2.66 -8.00 -26.83
C GLY A 111 -2.61 -9.14 -27.85
N MET A 112 -2.46 -10.39 -27.40
CA MET A 112 -2.49 -11.56 -28.29
C MET A 112 -3.86 -11.70 -28.98
N ILE A 113 -4.97 -11.64 -28.22
CA ILE A 113 -6.32 -11.74 -28.78
C ILE A 113 -6.60 -10.61 -29.78
N PHE A 114 -6.29 -9.37 -29.41
CA PHE A 114 -6.53 -8.20 -30.27
C PHE A 114 -5.63 -8.20 -31.50
N PHE A 115 -4.39 -8.71 -31.40
CA PHE A 115 -3.52 -8.92 -32.54
C PHE A 115 -4.13 -9.93 -33.53
N LEU A 116 -4.69 -11.05 -33.06
CA LEU A 116 -5.41 -11.99 -33.94
C LEU A 116 -6.66 -11.34 -34.59
N LEU A 117 -7.38 -10.50 -33.87
CA LEU A 117 -8.52 -9.76 -34.42
C LEU A 117 -8.11 -8.65 -35.41
N SER A 118 -6.83 -8.25 -35.44
CA SER A 118 -6.35 -7.21 -36.35
C SER A 118 -6.38 -7.65 -37.82
N PHE A 119 -6.30 -8.96 -38.09
CA PHE A 119 -6.42 -9.53 -39.43
C PHE A 119 -7.79 -9.30 -40.07
N ILE A 120 -8.83 -9.04 -39.27
CA ILE A 120 -10.17 -8.64 -39.71
C ILE A 120 -10.47 -7.18 -39.41
N LEU A 121 -9.43 -6.35 -39.22
CA LEU A 121 -9.45 -4.90 -38.96
C LEU A 121 -10.04 -4.43 -37.62
N ILE A 122 -10.82 -5.26 -36.91
CA ILE A 122 -11.45 -4.90 -35.62
C ILE A 122 -10.41 -4.83 -34.48
N GLY A 123 -9.30 -5.56 -34.58
CA GLY A 123 -8.25 -5.57 -33.55
C GLY A 123 -7.50 -4.23 -33.39
N TRP A 124 -7.38 -3.42 -34.44
CA TRP A 124 -6.60 -2.18 -34.40
C TRP A 124 -7.13 -1.15 -33.38
N PRO A 125 -8.43 -0.79 -33.37
CA PRO A 125 -8.99 0.05 -32.32
C PRO A 125 -8.77 -0.50 -30.90
N LEU A 126 -8.85 -1.82 -30.72
CA LEU A 126 -8.67 -2.47 -29.42
C LEU A 126 -7.21 -2.41 -28.94
N LEU A 127 -6.24 -2.58 -29.85
CA LEU A 127 -4.81 -2.42 -29.55
C LEU A 127 -4.47 -0.97 -29.16
N ILE A 128 -5.05 0.02 -29.84
CA ILE A 128 -4.86 1.44 -29.49
C ILE A 128 -5.43 1.73 -28.10
N LEU A 129 -6.64 1.24 -27.80
CA LEU A 129 -7.24 1.35 -26.48
C LEU A 129 -6.34 0.71 -25.41
N LEU A 130 -5.88 -0.52 -25.65
CA LEU A 130 -5.01 -1.24 -24.73
C LEU A 130 -3.70 -0.47 -24.48
N ALA A 131 -3.07 0.07 -25.52
CA ALA A 131 -1.86 0.88 -25.39
C ALA A 131 -2.09 2.15 -24.56
N GLY A 132 -3.25 2.80 -24.71
CA GLY A 132 -3.65 3.94 -23.89
C GLY A 132 -3.83 3.57 -22.42
N LEU A 133 -4.46 2.43 -22.14
CA LEU A 133 -4.62 1.93 -20.76
C LEU A 133 -3.27 1.55 -20.14
N SER A 134 -2.39 0.85 -20.88
CA SER A 134 -1.03 0.52 -20.45
C SER A 134 -0.14 1.74 -20.20
N PHE A 135 -0.50 2.92 -20.74
CA PHE A 135 0.15 4.18 -20.40
C PHE A 135 -0.44 4.83 -19.13
N VAL A 136 -1.78 4.93 -19.07
CA VAL A 136 -2.48 5.69 -18.03
C VAL A 136 -2.47 4.96 -16.69
N TYR A 137 -2.62 3.64 -16.67
CA TYR A 137 -2.70 2.86 -15.44
C TYR A 137 -1.43 2.94 -14.58
N PRO A 138 -0.20 2.80 -15.13
CA PRO A 138 1.03 3.09 -14.40
C PRO A 138 1.04 4.46 -13.71
N LEU A 139 0.55 5.51 -14.36
CA LEU A 139 0.52 6.86 -13.80
C LEU A 139 -0.45 6.97 -12.62
N ILE A 140 -1.66 6.44 -12.77
CA ILE A 140 -2.67 6.44 -11.69
C ILE A 140 -2.21 5.54 -10.54
N GLY A 141 -1.71 4.35 -10.84
CA GLY A 141 -1.17 3.41 -9.86
C GLY A 141 -0.03 4.02 -9.05
N ALA A 142 0.89 4.72 -9.72
CA ALA A 142 1.98 5.43 -9.07
C ALA A 142 1.49 6.56 -8.15
N ALA A 143 0.55 7.39 -8.63
CA ALA A 143 -0.03 8.47 -7.83
C ALA A 143 -0.81 7.93 -6.62
N LYS A 144 -1.46 6.77 -6.75
CA LYS A 144 -2.15 6.10 -5.65
C LYS A 144 -1.19 5.46 -4.67
N ALA A 145 -0.15 4.79 -5.15
CA ALA A 145 0.88 4.19 -4.31
C ALA A 145 1.63 5.23 -3.46
N SER A 146 1.91 6.42 -4.02
CA SER A 146 2.57 7.51 -3.28
C SER A 146 1.72 8.05 -2.13
N GLN A 147 0.39 8.05 -2.28
CA GLN A 147 -0.59 8.36 -1.24
C GLN A 147 -0.79 7.18 -0.26
N GLY A 148 -0.24 6.02 -0.58
CA GLY A 148 -0.38 4.81 0.20
C GLY A 148 -1.64 3.98 -0.08
N ASP A 149 -2.35 4.28 -1.16
CA ASP A 149 -3.52 3.53 -1.60
C ASP A 149 -3.12 2.30 -2.44
N ILE A 150 -3.83 1.19 -2.25
CA ILE A 150 -3.77 0.03 -3.14
C ILE A 150 -4.86 0.16 -4.20
N TRP A 151 -4.46 0.51 -5.43
CA TRP A 151 -5.40 0.67 -6.55
C TRP A 151 -5.25 -0.45 -7.57
N LYS A 152 -6.31 -1.26 -7.75
CA LYS A 152 -6.35 -2.32 -8.76
C LYS A 152 -6.65 -1.71 -10.12
N TYR A 153 -5.90 -2.15 -11.13
CA TYR A 153 -6.13 -1.72 -12.51
C TYR A 153 -7.46 -2.28 -13.02
N PRO A 154 -8.42 -1.43 -13.44
CA PRO A 154 -9.69 -1.90 -13.96
C PRO A 154 -9.51 -2.76 -15.20
N GLY A 155 -10.22 -3.90 -15.25
CA GLY A 155 -10.07 -4.88 -16.33
C GLY A 155 -8.84 -5.78 -16.21
N SER A 156 -8.05 -5.70 -15.14
CA SER A 156 -6.99 -6.67 -14.86
C SER A 156 -7.57 -8.01 -14.40
N LEU A 157 -7.07 -9.11 -14.96
CA LEU A 157 -7.39 -10.48 -14.57
C LEU A 157 -6.70 -10.81 -13.25
N ASN A 158 -7.43 -11.40 -12.29
CA ASN A 158 -6.88 -11.84 -11.01
C ASN A 158 -6.22 -13.22 -11.13
N ILE A 159 -5.11 -13.31 -11.86
CA ILE A 159 -4.39 -14.57 -12.11
C ILE A 159 -3.66 -15.02 -10.85
N ILE A 160 -2.98 -14.08 -10.20
CA ILE A 160 -2.32 -14.25 -8.92
C ILE A 160 -3.19 -13.62 -7.85
N LYS A 161 -3.42 -14.37 -6.76
CA LYS A 161 -4.22 -13.92 -5.64
C LYS A 161 -3.50 -12.76 -4.95
N LEU A 162 -4.15 -11.60 -4.93
CA LEU A 162 -3.70 -10.48 -4.12
C LEU A 162 -3.75 -10.90 -2.65
N GLN A 163 -2.61 -10.89 -1.96
CA GLN A 163 -2.59 -11.10 -0.53
C GLN A 163 -3.32 -9.94 0.15
N ALA A 164 -4.39 -10.25 0.88
CA ALA A 164 -5.07 -9.25 1.68
C ALA A 164 -4.09 -8.76 2.75
N GLN A 165 -4.09 -7.45 3.01
CA GLN A 165 -3.43 -6.93 4.20
C GLN A 165 -4.05 -7.65 5.40
N THR A 166 -3.30 -8.53 6.06
CA THR A 166 -3.59 -8.89 7.44
C THR A 166 -3.41 -7.60 8.22
N ALA A 167 -4.52 -6.93 8.51
CA ALA A 167 -4.55 -5.87 9.51
C ALA A 167 -4.23 -6.55 10.85
N GLU A 168 -2.96 -6.53 11.24
CA GLU A 168 -2.53 -6.68 12.63
C GLU A 168 -2.36 -5.29 13.25
#